data_AF-A0A453PWY1-F1
#
_entry.id   AF-A0A453PWY1-F1
#
_cell.length_a   1.000
_cell.length_b   1.000
_cell.length_c   1.000
_cell.angle_alpha   90.00
_cell.angle_beta   90.00
_cell.angle_gamma   90.00
#
_symmetry.space_group_name_H-M   'P 1'
#
loop_
_entity.id
_entity.type
_entity.pdbx_description
1 polymer ?
#
loop_
_entity_poly.entity_id
_entity_poly.type
_entity_poly.pdbx_seq_one_letter_code
_entity_poly.pdbx_strand_id
1 'polypeptide(L)'
;DPAAADITRHSALRKFKEFLRGFTSPTGDFPYRESLVHNRDHVTVAIEDLDAFDAELADRIRKAPADYLPLFETAGSEVLASLRSKVAGETGEMEEPVTGDVQIFLSSKENCVSMRSIGADYMSKLVKIAGIAIAASRVKAKATHVTLLCKNCRSVRTVPCRPGLGGAIVPRSCDHVPQPGEEPCPLDPWIAVPDKSKYVDLQTLKLQENPEDVPTGELPRNVLLSVDRHLVQTIVPGTRLTVIGIYSVFQASGTNNQKGAVGVKQPYIRIVGLEQSRDDNTNGPSHFTLDEEMEFKEFAQRPDAYAKICSMIGPSIYGHGDVKKAIACLLFGGSKKRLPDGVRLRGDIHALLLGDPSTAKSQFLKFVEKTAPIAVYTSGKGSSAAGLTASVTRDSNSREFYLEGGAMVLADGGVVCIDEFDKMRPEDRVAIHEAMEQQTISIAKAGITTVLNSRTSVLAAANPISGRYDDLKRLHKIT
;
A
#
# COMPACT_ATOMS: atom_id res chain seq x y z
N ASP A 1 -10.26 32.83 16.91
CA ASP A 1 -11.10 32.60 18.11
C ASP A 1 -10.54 31.49 18.99
N PRO A 2 -10.04 31.80 20.20
CA PRO A 2 -9.52 30.82 21.14
C PRO A 2 -10.56 30.55 22.25
N ALA A 3 -11.62 29.80 21.91
CA ALA A 3 -12.63 29.37 22.90
C ALA A 3 -13.39 28.09 22.49
N ALA A 4 -12.72 27.16 21.80
CA ALA A 4 -13.22 25.78 21.75
C ALA A 4 -12.71 25.08 23.01
N ALA A 5 -13.61 24.74 23.94
CA ALA A 5 -13.29 24.03 25.17
C ALA A 5 -12.43 22.80 24.84
N ASP A 6 -11.16 22.79 25.27
CA ASP A 6 -10.30 21.65 25.02
C ASP A 6 -10.85 20.44 25.77
N ILE A 7 -11.35 19.44 25.03
CA ILE A 7 -11.59 18.11 25.55
C ILE A 7 -10.30 17.67 26.24
N THR A 8 -10.34 17.55 27.56
CA THR A 8 -9.20 17.04 28.32
C THR A 8 -8.90 15.60 27.88
N ARG A 9 -7.62 15.19 27.92
CA ARG A 9 -7.21 13.81 27.55
C ARG A 9 -8.06 12.74 28.25
N HIS A 10 -8.47 12.98 29.49
CA HIS A 10 -9.36 12.11 30.26
C HIS A 10 -10.78 12.04 29.68
N SER A 11 -11.34 13.19 29.27
CA SER A 11 -12.66 13.24 28.63
C SER A 11 -12.65 12.51 27.29
N ALA A 12 -11.61 12.70 26.46
CA ALA A 12 -11.44 11.99 25.21
C ALA A 12 -11.38 10.47 25.41
N LEU A 13 -10.57 10.01 26.36
CA LEU A 13 -10.43 8.60 26.69
C LEU A 13 -11.75 7.97 27.17
N ARG A 14 -12.53 8.69 27.98
CA ARG A 14 -13.88 8.24 28.40
C ARG A 14 -14.83 8.12 27.21
N LYS A 15 -14.88 9.12 26.34
CA LYS A 15 -15.73 9.11 25.14
C LYS A 15 -15.34 7.98 24.18
N PHE A 16 -14.05 7.69 24.00
CA PHE A 16 -13.61 6.54 23.20
C PHE A 16 -14.09 5.19 23.77
N LYS A 17 -14.10 5.04 25.10
CA LYS A 17 -14.66 3.84 25.74
C LYS A 17 -16.16 3.72 25.52
N GLU A 18 -16.88 4.84 25.62
CA GLU A 18 -18.32 4.90 25.36
C GLU A 18 -18.63 4.54 23.90
N PHE A 19 -17.86 5.06 22.94
CA PHE A 19 -17.96 4.71 21.53
C PHE A 19 -17.76 3.21 21.28
N LEU A 20 -16.64 2.64 21.76
CA LEU A 20 -16.34 1.22 21.55
C LEU A 20 -17.37 0.26 22.18
N ARG A 21 -18.06 0.69 23.24
CA ARG A 21 -19.08 -0.11 23.92
C ARG A 21 -20.49 0.09 23.37
N GLY A 22 -20.81 1.33 22.98
CA GLY A 22 -22.17 1.79 22.76
C GLY A 22 -22.53 2.09 21.31
N PHE A 23 -21.57 2.12 20.39
CA PHE A 23 -21.86 2.38 18.98
C PHE A 23 -22.64 1.20 18.37
N THR A 24 -23.82 1.50 17.83
CA THR A 24 -24.70 0.55 17.15
C THR A 24 -24.69 0.82 15.65
N SER A 25 -24.45 -0.22 14.87
CA SER A 25 -24.66 -0.20 13.42
C SER A 25 -26.15 0.02 13.10
N PRO A 26 -26.52 0.54 11.91
CA PRO A 26 -27.92 0.57 11.45
C PRO A 26 -28.64 -0.79 11.48
N THR A 27 -27.90 -1.91 11.57
CA THR A 27 -28.46 -3.26 11.76
C THR A 27 -28.81 -3.63 13.20
N GLY A 28 -28.44 -2.79 14.18
CA GLY A 28 -28.67 -3.03 15.61
C GLY A 28 -27.53 -3.77 16.32
N ASP A 29 -26.47 -4.14 15.59
CA ASP A 29 -25.31 -4.85 16.14
C ASP A 29 -24.26 -3.90 16.72
N PHE A 30 -23.38 -4.42 17.59
CA PHE A 30 -22.25 -3.68 18.17
C PHE A 30 -20.93 -4.12 17.49
N PRO A 31 -20.60 -3.59 16.29
CA PRO A 31 -19.53 -4.13 15.45
C PRO A 31 -18.16 -4.10 16.14
N TYR A 32 -17.86 -3.01 16.86
CA TYR A 32 -16.57 -2.83 17.54
C TYR A 32 -16.43 -3.72 18.76
N ARG A 33 -17.52 -3.95 19.50
CA ARG A 33 -17.54 -4.85 20.64
C ARG A 33 -17.34 -6.29 20.20
N GLU A 34 -18.06 -6.72 19.17
CA GLU A 34 -17.92 -8.07 18.61
C GLU A 34 -16.54 -8.29 18.00
N SER A 35 -16.01 -7.28 17.28
CA SER A 35 -14.65 -7.32 16.74
C SER A 35 -13.60 -7.45 17.84
N LEU A 36 -13.75 -6.77 18.99
CA LEU A 36 -12.85 -6.91 20.14
C LEU A 36 -12.93 -8.29 20.80
N VAL A 37 -14.11 -8.93 20.77
CA VAL A 37 -14.29 -10.29 21.28
C VAL A 37 -13.62 -11.31 20.37
N HIS A 38 -13.74 -11.14 19.05
CA HIS A 38 -13.18 -12.06 18.04
C HIS A 38 -11.67 -11.84 17.84
N ASN A 39 -11.24 -10.59 17.67
CA ASN A 39 -9.86 -10.19 17.44
C ASN A 39 -9.31 -9.46 18.67
N ARG A 40 -8.34 -10.10 19.34
CA ARG A 40 -7.77 -9.62 20.62
C ARG A 40 -6.73 -8.53 20.42
N ASP A 41 -6.14 -8.45 19.23
CA ASP A 41 -4.92 -7.68 19.00
C ASP A 41 -5.14 -6.45 18.11
N HIS A 42 -6.22 -6.42 17.32
CA HIS A 42 -6.53 -5.28 16.47
C HIS A 42 -8.04 -5.08 16.23
N VAL A 43 -8.41 -3.82 15.98
CA VAL A 43 -9.78 -3.42 15.63
C VAL A 43 -9.73 -2.40 14.51
N THR A 44 -10.52 -2.61 13.46
CA THR A 44 -10.70 -1.62 12.39
C THR A 44 -11.90 -0.74 12.70
N VAL A 45 -11.69 0.57 12.74
CA VAL A 45 -12.68 1.61 13.05
C VAL A 45 -12.85 2.53 11.85
N ALA A 46 -14.09 2.68 11.40
CA ALA A 46 -14.43 3.67 10.38
C ALA A 46 -14.49 5.07 11.00
N ILE A 47 -13.83 6.04 10.37
CA ILE A 47 -13.85 7.44 10.83
C ILE A 47 -15.27 8.00 10.74
N GLU A 48 -16.06 7.56 9.76
CA GLU A 48 -17.46 7.99 9.58
C GLU A 48 -18.34 7.59 10.77
N ASP A 49 -18.10 6.41 11.34
CA ASP A 49 -18.84 5.94 12.52
C ASP A 49 -18.49 6.78 13.76
N LEU A 50 -17.23 7.16 13.88
CA LEU A 50 -16.79 8.07 14.94
C LEU A 50 -17.38 9.48 14.75
N ASP A 51 -17.47 9.95 13.51
CA ASP A 51 -18.07 11.25 13.15
C ASP A 51 -19.58 11.28 13.47
N ALA A 52 -20.28 10.16 13.23
CA ALA A 52 -21.69 9.99 13.56
C ALA A 52 -21.97 9.96 15.07
N PHE A 53 -21.03 9.44 15.86
CA PHE A 53 -21.14 9.41 17.32
C PHE A 53 -20.73 10.76 17.96
N ASP A 54 -19.57 11.27 17.58
CA ASP A 54 -19.01 12.54 18.07
C ASP A 54 -18.09 13.18 17.03
N ALA A 55 -18.63 14.14 16.29
CA ALA A 55 -17.89 14.91 15.27
C ALA A 55 -16.67 15.65 15.83
N GLU A 56 -16.68 16.05 17.10
CA GLU A 56 -15.53 16.75 17.72
C GLU A 56 -14.35 15.79 17.90
N LEU A 57 -14.61 14.56 18.33
CA LEU A 57 -13.57 13.53 18.44
C LEU A 57 -12.98 13.17 17.08
N ALA A 58 -13.83 13.02 16.06
CA ALA A 58 -13.39 12.72 14.71
C ALA A 58 -12.49 13.82 14.13
N ASP A 59 -12.86 15.10 14.29
CA ASP A 59 -12.03 16.25 13.87
C ASP A 59 -10.68 16.30 14.62
N ARG A 60 -10.67 16.00 15.92
CA ARG A 60 -9.44 15.93 16.72
C ARG A 60 -8.52 14.79 16.26
N ILE A 61 -9.06 13.61 15.90
CA ILE A 61 -8.27 12.53 15.30
C ILE A 61 -7.72 12.93 13.92
N ARG A 62 -8.49 13.64 13.09
CA ARG A 62 -8.00 14.13 11.79
C ARG A 62 -6.85 15.14 11.95
N LYS A 63 -6.95 16.07 12.92
CA LYS A 63 -5.99 17.16 13.15
C LYS A 63 -4.74 16.74 13.93
N ALA A 64 -4.88 15.90 14.96
CA ALA A 64 -3.81 15.51 15.87
C ALA A 64 -3.80 13.99 16.16
N PRO A 65 -3.76 13.11 15.13
CA PRO A 65 -3.85 11.67 15.30
C PRO A 65 -2.76 11.09 16.21
N ALA A 66 -1.56 11.68 16.24
CA ALA A 66 -0.45 11.18 17.04
C ALA A 66 -0.70 11.21 18.56
N ASP A 67 -1.53 12.16 19.03
CA ASP A 67 -1.89 12.29 20.45
C ASP A 67 -3.14 11.48 20.81
N TYR A 68 -4.12 11.41 19.91
CA TYR A 68 -5.41 10.76 20.18
C TYR A 68 -5.41 9.25 19.89
N LEU A 69 -4.63 8.75 18.93
CA LEU A 69 -4.55 7.30 18.65
C LEU A 69 -4.05 6.48 19.83
N PRO A 70 -2.99 6.86 20.57
CA PRO A 70 -2.58 6.11 21.77
C PRO A 70 -3.67 6.07 22.85
N LEU A 71 -4.42 7.17 23.02
CA LEU A 71 -5.55 7.22 23.96
C LEU A 71 -6.66 6.28 23.50
N PHE A 72 -6.89 6.20 22.19
CA PHE A 72 -7.87 5.30 21.62
C PHE A 72 -7.46 3.83 21.80
N GLU A 73 -6.19 3.48 21.53
CA GLU A 73 -5.64 2.14 21.79
C GLU A 73 -5.78 1.75 23.27
N THR A 74 -5.48 2.70 24.18
CA THR A 74 -5.67 2.49 25.63
C THR A 74 -7.12 2.22 25.99
N ALA A 75 -8.05 2.99 25.40
CA ALA A 75 -9.48 2.76 25.60
C ALA A 75 -9.91 1.38 25.09
N GLY A 76 -9.38 0.93 23.95
CA GLY A 76 -9.59 -0.42 23.41
C GLY A 76 -9.12 -1.52 24.37
N SER A 77 -7.90 -1.41 24.90
CA SER A 77 -7.37 -2.36 25.88
C SER A 77 -8.20 -2.41 27.16
N GLU A 78 -8.66 -1.28 27.68
CA GLU A 78 -9.51 -1.23 28.87
C GLU A 78 -10.93 -1.79 28.62
N VAL A 79 -11.51 -1.53 27.45
CA VAL A 79 -12.80 -2.12 27.07
C VAL A 79 -12.65 -3.64 26.95
N LEU A 80 -11.58 -4.12 26.32
CA LEU A 80 -11.28 -5.55 26.23
C LEU A 80 -11.10 -6.19 27.62
N ALA A 81 -10.39 -5.52 28.54
CA ALA A 81 -10.26 -5.94 29.94
C ALA A 81 -11.63 -6.10 30.61
N SER A 82 -12.49 -5.08 30.46
CA SER A 82 -13.81 -5.06 31.09
C SER A 82 -14.75 -6.14 30.56
N LEU A 83 -14.69 -6.43 29.25
CA LEU A 83 -15.47 -7.50 28.62
C LEU A 83 -15.03 -8.89 29.10
N ARG A 84 -13.78 -9.02 29.57
CA ARG A 84 -13.19 -10.28 30.02
C ARG A 84 -13.20 -10.51 31.52
N SER A 85 -13.89 -9.68 32.30
CA SER A 85 -13.98 -9.79 33.77
C SER A 85 -14.67 -11.06 34.33
N LYS A 86 -14.77 -12.16 33.56
CA LYS A 86 -15.32 -13.46 34.01
C LYS A 86 -14.70 -14.66 33.28
N VAL A 87 -13.39 -14.89 33.41
CA VAL A 87 -12.82 -16.24 33.20
C VAL A 87 -12.34 -16.74 34.55
N ALA A 88 -12.96 -17.79 35.07
CA ALA A 88 -12.46 -18.47 36.26
C ALA A 88 -11.12 -19.12 35.91
N GLY A 89 -10.05 -18.72 36.60
CA GLY A 89 -8.80 -19.49 36.56
C GLY A 89 -9.04 -20.92 37.07
N GLU A 90 -8.17 -21.85 36.68
CA GLU A 90 -8.24 -23.26 37.11
C GLU A 90 -8.18 -23.43 38.65
N THR A 91 -7.73 -22.40 39.38
CA THR A 91 -7.58 -22.37 40.84
C THR A 91 -8.63 -21.51 41.57
N GLY A 92 -9.59 -20.91 40.86
CA GLY A 92 -10.66 -20.10 41.49
C GLY A 92 -10.25 -18.71 41.96
N GLU A 93 -9.01 -18.27 41.70
CA GLU A 93 -8.59 -16.89 41.91
C GLU A 93 -8.98 -16.01 40.71
N MET A 94 -9.50 -14.80 40.98
CA MET A 94 -9.77 -13.79 39.96
C MET A 94 -8.43 -13.17 39.53
N GLU A 95 -7.80 -13.70 38.49
CA GLU A 95 -6.67 -13.02 37.85
C GLU A 95 -7.18 -11.89 36.94
N GLU A 96 -6.63 -10.68 37.10
CA GLU A 96 -6.81 -9.62 36.11
C GLU A 96 -6.25 -10.11 34.78
N PRO A 97 -7.06 -10.18 33.70
CA PRO A 97 -6.57 -10.67 32.43
C PRO A 97 -5.44 -9.76 31.97
N VAL A 98 -4.27 -10.33 31.69
CA VAL A 98 -3.16 -9.61 31.06
C VAL A 98 -3.66 -9.13 29.71
N THR A 99 -4.09 -7.87 29.64
CA THR A 99 -4.58 -7.27 28.39
C THR A 99 -3.38 -6.93 27.54
N GLY A 100 -3.26 -7.59 26.39
CA GLY A 100 -2.32 -7.21 25.36
C GLY A 100 -2.59 -5.79 24.83
N ASP A 101 -1.61 -5.22 24.14
CA ASP A 101 -1.74 -3.93 23.48
C ASP A 101 -2.68 -4.08 22.25
N VAL A 102 -3.86 -3.46 22.29
CA VAL A 102 -4.79 -3.45 21.15
C VAL A 102 -4.37 -2.38 20.15
N GLN A 103 -4.19 -2.74 18.89
CA GLN A 103 -3.90 -1.80 17.80
C GLN A 103 -5.19 -1.38 17.09
N ILE A 104 -5.40 -0.07 16.93
CA ILE A 104 -6.55 0.45 16.19
C ILE A 104 -6.15 0.77 14.76
N PHE A 105 -6.90 0.21 13.81
CA PHE A 105 -6.81 0.57 12.40
C PHE A 105 -7.90 1.55 12.05
N LEU A 106 -7.57 2.58 11.27
CA LEU A 106 -8.55 3.53 10.76
C LEU A 106 -8.94 3.16 9.34
N SER A 107 -10.23 3.11 9.05
CA SER A 107 -10.77 3.09 7.69
C SER A 107 -11.55 4.37 7.44
N SER A 108 -11.62 4.80 6.19
CA SER A 108 -12.44 5.95 5.81
C SER A 108 -12.88 5.83 4.36
N LYS A 109 -14.09 6.29 4.07
CA LYS A 109 -14.69 6.41 2.75
C LYS A 109 -14.41 7.76 2.09
N GLU A 110 -13.69 8.67 2.76
CA GLU A 110 -13.29 9.96 2.18
C GLU A 110 -12.45 9.78 0.90
N ASN A 111 -12.46 10.79 0.03
CA ASN A 111 -11.68 10.77 -1.20
C ASN A 111 -10.17 10.82 -0.90
N CYS A 112 -9.39 10.12 -1.73
CA CYS A 112 -7.94 10.15 -1.61
C CYS A 112 -7.38 11.52 -2.02
N VAL A 113 -6.36 11.98 -1.29
CA VAL A 113 -5.60 13.18 -1.61
C VAL A 113 -4.51 12.80 -2.61
N SER A 114 -4.34 13.59 -3.68
CA SER A 114 -3.24 13.39 -4.63
C SER A 114 -1.89 13.56 -3.93
N MET A 115 -0.97 12.63 -4.18
CA MET A 115 0.35 12.61 -3.55
C MET A 115 1.18 13.86 -3.89
N ARG A 116 0.86 14.55 -5.00
CA ARG A 116 1.50 15.81 -5.40
C ARG A 116 1.10 17.01 -4.56
N SER A 117 -0.13 16.99 -4.02
CA SER A 117 -0.70 18.08 -3.23
C SER A 117 -0.29 18.06 -1.76
N ILE A 118 0.36 16.96 -1.32
CA ILE A 118 0.79 16.78 0.06
C ILE A 118 2.02 17.66 0.33
N GLY A 119 1.80 18.73 1.10
CA GLY A 119 2.83 19.67 1.53
C GLY A 119 2.91 19.82 3.04
N ALA A 120 3.43 20.97 3.48
CA ALA A 120 3.61 21.30 4.90
C ALA A 120 2.26 21.40 5.66
N ASP A 121 1.17 21.75 4.98
CA ASP A 121 -0.15 21.93 5.62
C ASP A 121 -0.73 20.64 6.21
N TYR A 122 -0.28 19.49 5.70
CA TYR A 122 -0.67 18.15 6.17
C TYR A 122 0.26 17.62 7.27
N MET A 123 1.26 18.40 7.72
CA MET A 123 2.20 17.97 8.76
C MET A 123 1.47 17.57 10.04
N SER A 124 1.78 16.37 10.53
CA SER A 124 1.19 15.77 11.73
C SER A 124 -0.33 15.53 11.65
N LYS A 125 -0.95 15.64 10.47
CA LYS A 125 -2.37 15.35 10.23
C LYS A 125 -2.56 13.98 9.59
N LEU A 126 -3.80 13.50 9.64
CA LEU A 126 -4.21 12.29 8.93
C LEU A 126 -4.37 12.57 7.44
N VAL A 127 -3.82 11.70 6.60
CA VAL A 127 -3.94 11.75 5.14
C VAL A 127 -4.35 10.39 4.61
N LYS A 128 -5.22 10.38 3.59
CA LYS A 128 -5.59 9.19 2.83
C LYS A 128 -5.01 9.32 1.42
N ILE A 129 -4.17 8.36 1.03
CA ILE A 129 -3.53 8.35 -0.29
C ILE A 129 -3.68 6.98 -0.93
N ALA A 130 -3.82 6.96 -2.25
CA ALA A 130 -3.82 5.74 -3.05
C ALA A 130 -2.51 5.64 -3.84
N GLY A 131 -2.04 4.41 -4.06
CA GLY A 131 -0.85 4.16 -4.86
C GLY A 131 -0.51 2.69 -4.98
N ILE A 132 0.63 2.41 -5.60
CA ILE A 132 1.20 1.07 -5.77
C ILE A 132 2.40 0.93 -4.84
N ALA A 133 2.43 -0.11 -4.01
CA ALA A 133 3.63 -0.42 -3.23
C ALA A 133 4.72 -0.92 -4.18
N ILE A 134 5.74 -0.12 -4.44
CA ILE A 134 6.82 -0.49 -5.37
C ILE A 134 7.92 -1.29 -4.70
N ALA A 135 8.15 -1.06 -3.40
CA ALA A 135 9.21 -1.71 -2.66
C ALA A 135 8.82 -1.92 -1.20
N ALA A 136 9.32 -3.01 -0.62
CA ALA A 136 9.20 -3.33 0.78
C ALA A 136 10.59 -3.67 1.36
N SER A 137 10.93 -3.12 2.52
CA SER A 137 12.14 -3.51 3.25
C SER A 137 11.95 -4.86 3.95
N ARG A 138 13.07 -5.42 4.43
CA ARG A 138 13.03 -6.47 5.46
C ARG A 138 12.44 -5.90 6.76
N VAL A 139 11.88 -6.78 7.57
CA VAL A 139 11.36 -6.45 8.91
C VAL A 139 12.51 -6.09 9.83
N LYS A 140 12.32 -5.03 10.64
CA LYS A 140 13.29 -4.50 11.60
C LYS A 140 12.63 -4.45 12.98
N ALA A 141 13.40 -4.73 14.03
CA ALA A 141 12.93 -4.52 15.39
C ALA A 141 13.16 -3.05 15.79
N LYS A 142 12.09 -2.30 16.04
CA LYS A 142 12.14 -0.94 16.57
C LYS A 142 11.76 -0.94 18.05
N ALA A 143 12.59 -0.31 18.89
CA ALA A 143 12.24 -0.12 20.30
C ALA A 143 11.06 0.86 20.44
N THR A 144 10.02 0.47 21.20
CA THR A 144 8.97 1.39 21.67
C THR A 144 9.39 2.06 22.98
N HIS A 145 10.07 1.31 23.84
CA HIS A 145 10.62 1.79 25.11
C HIS A 145 12.06 1.31 25.22
N VAL A 146 12.98 2.26 25.39
CA VAL A 146 14.39 1.96 25.60
C VAL A 146 14.67 2.06 27.09
N THR A 147 15.18 0.98 27.66
CA THR A 147 15.65 0.95 29.03
C THR A 147 17.11 1.37 29.07
N LEU A 148 17.37 2.51 29.72
CA LEU A 148 18.69 3.07 29.94
C LEU A 148 19.20 2.66 31.32
N LEU A 149 20.48 2.34 31.40
CA LEU A 149 21.20 2.06 32.62
C LEU A 149 22.32 3.08 32.78
N CYS A 150 22.37 3.78 33.92
CA CYS A 150 23.48 4.69 34.22
C CYS A 150 24.76 3.90 34.52
N LYS A 151 25.90 4.30 33.93
CA LYS A 151 27.20 3.65 34.17
C LYS A 151 27.70 3.79 35.61
N ASN A 152 27.44 4.93 36.26
CA ASN A 152 27.93 5.21 37.62
C ASN A 152 27.02 4.59 38.68
N CYS A 153 25.79 5.11 38.80
CA CYS A 153 24.88 4.73 39.89
C CYS A 153 24.03 3.49 39.58
N ARG A 154 24.14 2.90 38.38
CA ARG A 154 23.32 1.75 37.93
C ARG A 154 21.81 1.97 37.99
N SER A 155 21.36 3.22 38.12
CA SER A 155 19.94 3.53 38.05
C SER A 155 19.39 3.19 36.67
N VAL A 156 18.17 2.64 36.66
CA VAL A 156 17.48 2.25 35.44
C VAL A 156 16.42 3.30 35.12
N ARG A 157 16.40 3.76 33.88
CA ARG A 157 15.42 4.72 33.37
C ARG A 157 14.85 4.23 32.06
N THR A 158 13.53 4.06 31.99
CA THR A 158 12.86 3.72 30.73
C THR A 158 12.38 4.99 30.04
N VAL A 159 12.74 5.14 28.76
CA VAL A 159 12.36 6.30 27.94
C VAL A 159 11.57 5.82 26.73
N PRO A 160 10.38 6.40 26.45
CA PRO A 160 9.62 6.06 25.26
C PRO A 160 10.29 6.60 23.99
N CYS A 161 10.28 5.79 22.92
CA CYS A 161 10.67 6.22 21.59
C CYS A 161 9.54 7.02 20.93
N ARG A 162 9.90 8.00 20.10
CA ARG A 162 8.92 8.65 19.23
C ARG A 162 8.33 7.63 18.24
N PRO A 163 7.02 7.65 17.96
CA PRO A 163 6.42 6.75 16.98
C PRO A 163 6.99 6.88 15.56
N GLY A 164 6.77 5.88 14.68
CA GLY A 164 7.20 5.90 13.27
C GLY A 164 8.70 5.67 13.06
N LEU A 165 9.42 6.62 12.45
CA LEU A 165 10.88 6.53 12.22
C LEU A 165 11.71 7.35 13.24
N GLY A 166 11.08 7.86 14.30
CA GLY A 166 11.76 8.62 15.35
C GLY A 166 12.49 7.72 16.38
N GLY A 167 13.61 8.21 16.91
CA GLY A 167 14.35 7.59 18.01
C GLY A 167 13.90 8.04 19.40
N ALA A 168 14.56 7.51 20.45
CA ALA A 168 14.42 7.98 21.81
C ALA A 168 15.25 9.27 22.04
N ILE A 169 14.69 10.21 22.80
CA ILE A 169 15.47 11.37 23.28
C ILE A 169 16.10 10.97 24.60
N VAL A 170 17.38 10.65 24.56
CA VAL A 170 18.12 10.28 25.76
C VAL A 170 18.40 11.53 26.59
N PRO A 171 17.97 11.59 27.87
CA PRO A 171 18.28 12.70 28.76
C PRO A 171 19.79 12.80 28.99
N ARG A 172 20.33 14.02 29.12
CA ARG A 172 21.77 14.21 29.31
C ARG A 172 22.25 14.02 30.74
N SER A 173 21.35 14.09 31.72
CA SER A 173 21.64 13.94 33.14
C SER A 173 20.95 12.71 33.71
N CYS A 174 21.57 12.12 34.74
CA CYS A 174 20.98 11.09 35.56
C CYS A 174 20.08 11.71 36.64
N ASP A 175 18.93 11.11 36.92
CA ASP A 175 18.00 11.59 37.97
C ASP A 175 18.42 11.12 39.38
N HIS A 176 19.58 10.46 39.50
CA HIS A 176 20.07 9.92 40.77
C HIS A 176 20.67 11.04 41.62
N VAL A 177 20.14 11.19 42.84
CA VAL A 177 20.69 12.13 43.82
C VAL A 177 21.90 11.46 44.48
N PRO A 178 23.13 12.01 44.35
CA PRO A 178 24.32 11.40 44.90
C PRO A 178 24.27 11.38 46.44
N GLN A 179 24.65 10.25 47.02
CA GLN A 179 24.77 10.11 48.47
C GLN A 179 26.12 10.65 48.98
N PRO A 180 26.28 10.97 50.28
CA PRO A 180 27.55 11.47 50.83
C PRO A 180 28.69 10.47 50.58
N GLY A 181 29.70 10.86 49.80
CA GLY A 181 30.84 10.01 49.42
C GLY A 181 30.75 9.39 48.01
N GLU A 182 29.64 9.59 47.29
CA GLU A 182 29.48 9.14 45.91
C GLU A 182 29.72 10.29 44.92
N GLU A 183 30.52 10.04 43.88
CA GLU A 183 30.75 11.03 42.83
C GLU A 183 29.47 11.24 41.99
N PRO A 184 29.12 12.50 41.67
CA PRO A 184 27.94 12.79 40.86
C PRO A 184 28.08 12.14 39.48
N CYS A 185 26.95 11.68 38.94
CA CYS A 185 26.94 11.06 37.62
C CYS A 185 27.40 12.05 36.53
N PRO A 186 28.29 11.64 35.59
CA PRO A 186 28.73 12.51 34.52
C PRO A 186 27.61 12.82 33.53
N LEU A 187 27.84 13.81 32.65
CA LEU A 187 26.96 14.09 31.51
C LEU A 187 26.97 12.92 30.51
N ASP A 188 25.79 12.61 29.96
CA ASP A 188 25.53 11.49 29.05
C ASP A 188 25.99 10.10 29.59
N PRO A 189 25.62 9.69 30.82
CA PRO A 189 26.15 8.47 31.47
C PRO A 189 25.42 7.19 31.06
N TRP A 190 24.51 7.24 30.09
CA TRP A 190 23.54 6.20 29.81
C TRP A 190 24.07 5.12 28.86
N ILE A 191 23.76 3.86 29.16
CA ILE A 191 23.86 2.72 28.25
C ILE A 191 22.44 2.22 27.98
N ALA A 192 22.05 2.08 26.71
CA ALA A 192 20.82 1.39 26.37
C ALA A 192 21.00 -0.12 26.57
N VAL A 193 20.10 -0.75 27.33
CA VAL A 193 20.09 -2.20 27.59
C VAL A 193 19.06 -2.82 26.63
N PRO A 194 19.49 -3.51 25.56
CA PRO A 194 18.56 -4.09 24.59
C PRO A 194 17.63 -5.12 25.22
N ASP A 195 18.17 -6.01 26.05
CA ASP A 195 17.40 -7.15 26.59
C ASP A 195 16.21 -6.76 27.48
N LYS A 196 16.24 -5.56 28.07
CA LYS A 196 15.15 -5.02 28.90
C LYS A 196 14.24 -4.05 28.15
N SER A 197 14.62 -3.66 26.94
CA SER A 197 13.86 -2.75 26.10
C SER A 197 12.70 -3.47 25.42
N LYS A 198 11.60 -2.76 25.16
CA LYS A 198 10.44 -3.31 24.44
C LYS A 198 10.59 -3.00 22.96
N TYR A 199 10.40 -4.00 22.11
CA TYR A 199 10.50 -3.88 20.65
C TYR A 199 9.18 -4.22 19.96
N VAL A 200 8.97 -3.61 18.80
CA VAL A 200 7.91 -3.94 17.85
C VAL A 200 8.50 -4.07 16.46
N ASP A 201 7.87 -4.90 15.64
CA ASP A 201 8.24 -5.02 14.24
C ASP A 201 7.89 -3.74 13.47
N LEU A 202 8.84 -3.32 12.64
CA LEU A 202 8.79 -2.15 11.78
C LEU A 202 9.22 -2.56 10.37
N GLN A 203 8.46 -2.13 9.39
CA GLN A 203 8.79 -2.29 7.98
C GLN A 203 8.60 -0.97 7.26
N THR A 204 9.52 -0.64 6.35
CA THR A 204 9.41 0.54 5.50
C THR A 204 9.00 0.13 4.10
N LEU A 205 7.98 0.79 3.55
CA LEU A 205 7.51 0.57 2.19
C LEU A 205 7.73 1.84 1.37
N LYS A 206 7.88 1.70 0.05
CA LYS A 206 7.81 2.84 -0.87
C LYS A 206 6.51 2.72 -1.66
N LEU A 207 5.68 3.76 -1.57
CA LEU A 207 4.46 3.88 -2.34
C LEU A 207 4.70 4.82 -3.50
N GLN A 208 4.29 4.43 -4.70
CA GLN A 208 4.31 5.26 -5.88
C GLN A 208 2.88 5.68 -6.24
N GLU A 209 2.74 6.89 -6.78
CA GLU A 209 1.48 7.37 -7.37
C GLU A 209 1.02 6.43 -8.50
N ASN A 210 -0.28 6.28 -8.67
CA ASN A 210 -0.80 5.46 -9.77
C ASN A 210 -0.42 6.11 -11.11
N PRO A 211 -0.02 5.33 -12.13
CA PRO A 211 0.34 5.88 -13.44
C PRO A 211 -0.73 6.76 -14.08
N GLU A 212 -2.01 6.48 -13.79
CA GLU A 212 -3.17 7.23 -14.27
C GLU A 212 -3.30 8.63 -13.67
N ASP A 213 -2.78 8.85 -12.46
CA ASP A 213 -2.80 10.15 -11.76
C ASP A 213 -1.61 11.04 -12.13
N VAL A 214 -0.64 10.52 -12.90
CA VAL A 214 0.60 11.23 -13.25
C VAL A 214 0.36 12.15 -14.47
N PRO A 215 0.61 13.48 -14.34
CA PRO A 215 0.53 14.39 -15.46
C PRO A 215 1.52 14.04 -16.57
N THR A 216 1.13 14.25 -17.83
CA THR A 216 1.97 13.97 -18.98
C THR A 216 3.28 14.75 -18.93
N GLY A 217 4.41 14.05 -18.94
CA GLY A 217 5.76 14.65 -18.97
C GLY A 217 6.40 14.83 -17.59
N GLU A 218 5.69 14.54 -16.49
CA GLU A 218 6.27 14.52 -15.15
C GLU A 218 6.67 13.11 -14.72
N LEU A 219 7.65 13.03 -13.83
CA LEU A 219 8.01 11.76 -13.20
C LEU A 219 6.97 11.41 -12.11
N PRO A 220 6.57 10.13 -11.97
CA PRO A 220 5.79 9.67 -10.83
C PRO A 220 6.53 9.98 -9.53
N ARG A 221 5.83 10.55 -8.55
CA ARG A 221 6.42 10.75 -7.22
C ARG A 221 6.36 9.43 -6.45
N ASN A 222 7.18 9.31 -5.42
CA ASN A 222 7.09 8.25 -4.43
C ASN A 222 7.14 8.83 -3.01
N VAL A 223 6.53 8.12 -2.05
CA VAL A 223 6.53 8.47 -0.63
C VAL A 223 6.93 7.25 0.20
N LEU A 224 7.73 7.49 1.24
CA LEU A 224 8.13 6.47 2.20
C LEU A 224 7.01 6.24 3.20
N LEU A 225 6.64 4.98 3.41
CA LEU A 225 5.67 4.57 4.42
C LEU A 225 6.37 3.80 5.55
N SER A 226 5.91 4.01 6.78
CA SER A 226 6.32 3.26 7.98
C SER A 226 5.15 2.41 8.45
N VAL A 227 5.40 1.12 8.57
CA VAL A 227 4.40 0.10 8.93
C VAL A 227 4.85 -0.60 10.19
N ASP A 228 3.99 -0.62 11.21
CA ASP A 228 4.35 -1.06 12.55
C ASP A 228 3.40 -2.20 12.99
N ARG A 229 3.90 -3.12 13.82
CA ARG A 229 3.12 -4.20 14.49
C ARG A 229 2.40 -5.12 13.47
N HIS A 230 1.08 -5.26 13.56
CA HIS A 230 0.30 -6.26 12.81
C HIS A 230 0.17 -5.98 11.31
N LEU A 231 0.53 -4.79 10.84
CA LEU A 231 0.51 -4.46 9.41
C LEU A 231 1.79 -4.91 8.68
N VAL A 232 2.83 -5.32 9.43
CA VAL A 232 4.10 -5.78 8.86
C VAL A 232 3.88 -7.06 8.06
N GLN A 233 4.57 -7.21 6.93
CA GLN A 233 4.47 -8.35 6.01
C GLN A 233 3.08 -8.59 5.39
N THR A 234 2.12 -7.67 5.56
CA THR A 234 0.79 -7.80 4.95
C THR A 234 0.75 -7.40 3.47
N ILE A 235 1.73 -6.60 3.01
CA ILE A 235 1.75 -5.99 1.67
C ILE A 235 2.86 -6.60 0.84
N VAL A 236 2.50 -6.99 -0.38
CA VAL A 236 3.43 -7.47 -1.40
C VAL A 236 3.72 -6.32 -2.38
N PRO A 237 4.98 -6.08 -2.79
CA PRO A 237 5.28 -5.15 -3.86
C PRO A 237 4.48 -5.46 -5.14
N GLY A 238 4.00 -4.43 -5.83
CA GLY A 238 3.06 -4.51 -6.96
C GLY A 238 1.60 -4.31 -6.58
N THR A 239 1.26 -4.44 -5.30
CA THR A 239 -0.14 -4.32 -4.85
C THR A 239 -0.60 -2.85 -4.89
N ARG A 240 -1.77 -2.60 -5.49
CA ARG A 240 -2.52 -1.34 -5.37
C ARG A 240 -3.20 -1.26 -4.01
N LEU A 241 -2.98 -0.18 -3.30
CA LEU A 241 -3.47 -0.02 -1.95
C LEU A 241 -3.75 1.43 -1.62
N THR A 242 -4.76 1.60 -0.77
CA THR A 242 -5.14 2.88 -0.20
C THR A 242 -4.69 2.88 1.25
N VAL A 243 -3.81 3.82 1.61
CA VAL A 243 -3.32 3.96 2.98
C VAL A 243 -3.91 5.19 3.64
N ILE A 244 -4.25 5.01 4.91
CA ILE A 244 -4.56 6.09 5.83
C ILE A 244 -3.37 6.17 6.79
N GLY A 245 -2.77 7.35 6.89
CA GLY A 245 -1.60 7.51 7.72
C GLY A 245 -1.35 8.94 8.16
N ILE A 246 -0.40 9.07 9.07
CA ILE A 246 0.00 10.36 9.63
C ILE A 246 1.20 10.85 8.83
N TYR A 247 1.07 12.00 8.17
CA TYR A 247 2.19 12.61 7.46
C TYR A 247 3.17 13.22 8.48
N SER A 248 4.40 12.71 8.49
CA SER A 248 5.43 13.06 9.46
C SER A 248 6.79 13.23 8.79
N VAL A 249 7.77 13.65 9.57
CA VAL A 249 9.13 13.88 9.12
C VAL A 249 10.13 13.23 10.06
N PHE A 250 11.19 12.65 9.49
CA PHE A 250 12.30 12.12 10.27
C PHE A 250 13.62 12.76 9.83
N GLN A 251 14.58 12.77 10.75
CA GLN A 251 15.95 13.16 10.42
C GLN A 251 16.66 11.91 9.93
N ALA A 252 16.93 11.86 8.62
CA ALA A 252 17.79 10.84 8.07
C ALA A 252 19.19 11.00 8.68
N SER A 253 19.78 9.90 9.15
CA SER A 253 21.14 9.89 9.66
C SER A 253 22.10 10.09 8.49
N GLY A 254 22.35 11.35 8.14
CA GLY A 254 23.38 11.71 7.16
C GLY A 254 24.76 11.38 7.71
N THR A 255 25.55 10.62 6.94
CA THR A 255 26.99 10.51 7.12
C THR A 255 27.63 11.87 6.86
N ASN A 256 27.71 12.73 7.88
CA ASN A 256 28.88 13.52 8.21
C ASN A 256 28.61 14.53 9.32
N ASN A 257 29.66 14.70 10.11
CA ASN A 257 29.80 15.45 11.35
C ASN A 257 29.67 16.98 11.19
N GLN A 258 28.84 17.49 10.28
CA GLN A 258 28.61 18.93 10.16
C GLN A 258 27.40 19.36 10.99
N LYS A 259 27.70 19.98 12.13
CA LYS A 259 26.77 20.77 12.97
C LYS A 259 26.30 22.03 12.23
N GLY A 260 25.59 21.84 11.12
CA GLY A 260 24.75 22.85 10.49
C GLY A 260 23.32 22.31 10.51
N ALA A 261 22.45 22.90 11.32
CA ALA A 261 21.04 22.54 11.42
C ALA A 261 20.28 22.95 10.15
N VAL A 262 20.62 22.37 9.00
CA VAL A 262 19.76 22.47 7.82
C VAL A 262 18.55 21.62 8.13
N GLY A 263 17.44 22.28 8.51
CA GLY A 263 16.18 21.67 8.96
C GLY A 263 15.42 20.87 7.88
N VAL A 264 16.10 20.45 6.81
CA VAL A 264 15.54 19.61 5.77
C VAL A 264 15.39 18.21 6.34
N LYS A 265 14.14 17.83 6.61
CA LYS A 265 13.77 16.51 7.09
C LYS A 265 13.09 15.75 5.95
N GLN A 266 13.31 14.45 5.88
CA GLN A 266 12.64 13.62 4.90
C GLN A 266 11.22 13.32 5.37
N PRO A 267 10.20 13.52 4.52
CA PRO A 267 8.83 13.16 4.85
C PRO A 267 8.64 11.65 4.75
N TYR A 268 7.76 11.14 5.60
CA TYR A 268 7.26 9.77 5.55
C TYR A 268 5.84 9.73 6.12
N ILE A 269 5.07 8.71 5.74
CA ILE A 269 3.73 8.50 6.26
C ILE A 269 3.77 7.29 7.20
N ARG A 270 3.38 7.49 8.45
CA ARG A 270 3.15 6.38 9.38
C ARG A 270 1.77 5.82 9.11
N ILE A 271 1.69 4.56 8.67
CA ILE A 271 0.42 3.91 8.37
C ILE A 271 -0.35 3.64 9.66
N VAL A 272 -1.62 4.01 9.66
CA VAL A 272 -2.59 3.71 10.73
C VAL A 272 -3.71 2.84 10.19
N GLY A 273 -4.01 2.93 8.89
CA GLY A 273 -5.03 2.15 8.22
C GLY A 273 -4.57 1.73 6.83
N LEU A 274 -5.00 0.56 6.40
CA LEU A 274 -4.65 0.06 5.09
C LEU A 274 -5.80 -0.72 4.49
N GLU A 275 -6.14 -0.37 3.26
CA GLU A 275 -7.15 -1.02 2.46
C GLU A 275 -6.47 -1.53 1.18
N GLN A 276 -6.38 -2.86 1.07
CA GLN A 276 -5.89 -3.50 -0.15
C GLN A 276 -7.07 -3.61 -1.11
N SER A 277 -6.89 -3.14 -2.35
CA SER A 277 -7.84 -3.45 -3.41
C SER A 277 -7.67 -4.94 -3.74
N ARG A 278 -8.43 -5.81 -3.07
CA ARG A 278 -8.37 -7.26 -3.28
C ARG A 278 -9.17 -7.63 -4.52
N ASP A 279 -8.51 -8.41 -5.36
CA ASP A 279 -8.78 -8.79 -6.76
C ASP A 279 -10.10 -9.44 -7.19
N ASP A 280 -11.16 -9.54 -6.39
CA ASP A 280 -12.26 -10.44 -6.79
C ASP A 280 -13.47 -9.78 -7.50
N ASN A 281 -13.53 -8.46 -7.73
CA ASN A 281 -14.45 -7.91 -8.77
C ASN A 281 -14.42 -6.40 -9.11
N THR A 282 -13.62 -5.55 -8.48
CA THR A 282 -13.80 -4.09 -8.64
C THR A 282 -12.47 -3.36 -8.69
N ASN A 283 -11.78 -3.46 -9.82
CA ASN A 283 -10.57 -2.65 -10.11
C ASN A 283 -10.88 -1.44 -11.01
N GLY A 284 -12.14 -1.02 -11.06
CA GLY A 284 -12.57 0.29 -11.57
C GLY A 284 -13.06 1.18 -10.43
N PRO A 285 -13.31 2.48 -10.68
CA PRO A 285 -13.91 3.37 -9.68
C PRO A 285 -15.23 2.75 -9.19
N SER A 286 -15.23 2.23 -7.96
CA SER A 286 -16.31 1.40 -7.41
C SER A 286 -17.52 2.20 -6.91
N HIS A 287 -17.81 3.32 -7.56
CA HIS A 287 -18.97 4.17 -7.27
C HIS A 287 -19.69 4.49 -8.57
N PHE A 288 -20.25 3.47 -9.21
CA PHE A 288 -21.31 3.71 -10.18
C PHE A 288 -22.57 4.10 -9.42
N THR A 289 -23.25 5.11 -9.91
CA THR A 289 -24.57 5.49 -9.39
C THR A 289 -25.61 4.46 -9.80
N LEU A 290 -26.72 4.40 -9.06
CA LEU A 290 -27.84 3.51 -9.40
C LEU A 290 -28.37 3.79 -10.82
N ASP A 291 -28.32 5.06 -11.25
CA ASP A 291 -28.74 5.48 -12.58
C ASP A 291 -27.81 4.91 -13.67
N GLU A 292 -26.49 4.98 -13.49
CA GLU A 292 -25.51 4.38 -14.42
C GLU A 292 -25.66 2.86 -14.50
N GLU A 293 -25.90 2.19 -13.37
CA GLU A 293 -26.17 0.74 -13.38
C GLU A 293 -27.43 0.38 -14.19
N MET A 294 -28.46 1.22 -14.14
CA MET A 294 -29.67 1.03 -14.93
C MET A 294 -29.38 1.22 -16.43
N GLU A 295 -28.61 2.24 -16.80
CA GLU A 295 -28.18 2.46 -18.19
C GLU A 295 -27.35 1.28 -18.73
N PHE A 296 -26.46 0.70 -17.92
CA PHE A 296 -25.68 -0.46 -18.32
C PHE A 296 -26.55 -1.69 -18.57
N LYS A 297 -27.57 -1.90 -17.72
CA LYS A 297 -28.54 -3.00 -17.90
C LYS A 297 -29.38 -2.80 -19.15
N GLU A 298 -29.82 -1.57 -19.43
CA GLU A 298 -30.55 -1.26 -20.66
C GLU A 298 -29.68 -1.49 -21.90
N PHE A 299 -28.42 -1.05 -21.87
CA PHE A 299 -27.48 -1.26 -22.97
C PHE A 299 -27.20 -2.75 -23.21
N ALA A 300 -27.02 -3.54 -22.14
CA ALA A 300 -26.75 -4.97 -22.21
C ALA A 300 -27.92 -5.79 -22.83
N GLN A 301 -29.16 -5.31 -22.70
CA GLN A 301 -30.33 -5.98 -23.29
C GLN A 301 -30.45 -5.77 -24.81
N ARG A 302 -29.68 -4.84 -25.39
CA ARG A 302 -29.76 -4.56 -26.83
C ARG A 302 -29.10 -5.69 -27.64
N PRO A 303 -29.74 -6.20 -28.71
CA PRO A 303 -29.16 -7.27 -29.53
C PRO A 303 -27.88 -6.85 -30.26
N ASP A 304 -27.73 -5.56 -30.57
CA ASP A 304 -26.56 -5.00 -31.28
C ASP A 304 -25.43 -4.52 -30.34
N ALA A 305 -25.53 -4.80 -29.03
CA ALA A 305 -24.57 -4.30 -28.04
C ALA A 305 -23.12 -4.66 -28.38
N TYR A 306 -22.87 -5.91 -28.80
CA TYR A 306 -21.54 -6.39 -29.18
C TYR A 306 -20.96 -5.62 -30.38
N ALA A 307 -21.73 -5.48 -31.46
CA ALA A 307 -21.31 -4.77 -32.66
C ALA A 307 -21.04 -3.29 -32.35
N LYS A 308 -21.88 -2.69 -31.50
CA LYS A 308 -21.74 -1.30 -31.08
C LYS A 308 -20.50 -1.06 -30.24
N ILE A 309 -20.21 -1.91 -29.24
CA ILE A 309 -18.96 -1.87 -28.47
C ILE A 309 -17.75 -1.96 -29.40
N CYS A 310 -17.74 -2.91 -30.34
CA CYS A 310 -16.64 -3.06 -31.29
C CYS A 310 -16.46 -1.83 -32.19
N SER A 311 -17.56 -1.17 -32.59
CA SER A 311 -17.49 0.07 -33.37
C SER A 311 -16.97 1.27 -32.58
N MET A 312 -17.18 1.29 -31.25
CA MET A 312 -16.71 2.34 -30.34
C MET A 312 -15.22 2.24 -30.02
N ILE A 313 -14.59 1.07 -30.24
CA ILE A 313 -13.15 0.89 -30.05
C ILE A 313 -12.39 1.58 -31.19
N GLY A 314 -11.58 2.57 -30.85
CA GLY A 314 -10.79 3.36 -31.80
C GLY A 314 -11.65 4.00 -32.90
N PRO A 315 -12.56 4.94 -32.56
CA PRO A 315 -13.47 5.55 -33.54
C PRO A 315 -12.74 6.39 -34.59
N SER A 316 -11.53 6.86 -34.26
CA SER A 316 -10.63 7.58 -35.18
C SER A 316 -9.99 6.69 -36.24
N ILE A 317 -10.01 5.36 -36.06
CA ILE A 317 -9.38 4.41 -36.98
C ILE A 317 -10.47 3.80 -37.86
N TYR A 318 -10.36 4.05 -39.16
CA TYR A 318 -11.27 3.49 -40.17
C TYR A 318 -10.97 2.00 -40.41
N GLY A 319 -12.02 1.20 -40.56
CA GLY A 319 -11.91 -0.23 -40.90
C GLY A 319 -11.46 -1.13 -39.73
N HIS A 320 -10.79 -2.23 -40.08
CA HIS A 320 -10.26 -3.24 -39.15
C HIS A 320 -11.27 -3.78 -38.12
N GLY A 321 -12.47 -4.16 -38.58
CA GLY A 321 -13.53 -4.67 -37.71
C GLY A 321 -13.10 -5.86 -36.85
N ASP A 322 -12.31 -6.78 -37.37
CA ASP A 322 -11.87 -7.95 -36.62
C ASP A 322 -10.79 -7.64 -35.59
N VAL A 323 -9.90 -6.68 -35.86
CA VAL A 323 -8.92 -6.19 -34.87
C VAL A 323 -9.65 -5.51 -33.71
N LYS A 324 -10.68 -4.69 -34.01
CA LYS A 324 -11.50 -4.05 -32.99
C LYS A 324 -12.25 -5.08 -32.13
N LYS A 325 -12.80 -6.14 -32.74
CA LYS A 325 -13.41 -7.26 -32.01
C LYS A 325 -12.38 -7.97 -31.09
N ALA A 326 -11.18 -8.23 -31.59
CA ALA A 326 -10.12 -8.87 -30.79
C ALA A 326 -9.71 -8.01 -29.58
N ILE A 327 -9.55 -6.71 -29.78
CA ILE A 327 -9.26 -5.75 -28.70
C ILE A 327 -10.43 -5.68 -27.70
N ALA A 328 -11.68 -5.73 -28.18
CA ALA A 328 -12.85 -5.82 -27.30
C ALA A 328 -12.76 -7.03 -26.38
N CYS A 329 -12.53 -8.22 -26.95
CA CYS A 329 -12.38 -9.45 -26.18
C CYS A 329 -11.22 -9.39 -25.18
N LEU A 330 -10.12 -8.72 -25.54
CA LEU A 330 -8.99 -8.52 -24.62
C LEU A 330 -9.33 -7.60 -23.45
N LEU A 331 -10.05 -6.49 -23.70
CA LEU A 331 -10.44 -5.52 -22.66
C LEU A 331 -11.42 -6.10 -21.64
N PHE A 332 -12.41 -6.89 -22.10
CA PHE A 332 -13.35 -7.55 -21.21
C PHE A 332 -12.73 -8.80 -20.53
N GLY A 333 -11.75 -9.43 -21.17
CA GLY A 333 -11.10 -10.63 -20.68
C GLY A 333 -12.03 -11.85 -20.63
N GLY A 334 -11.52 -12.96 -20.10
CA GLY A 334 -12.28 -14.18 -19.84
C GLY A 334 -12.48 -14.44 -18.35
N SER A 335 -13.35 -15.40 -18.03
CA SER A 335 -13.57 -15.84 -16.64
C SER A 335 -12.40 -16.69 -16.15
N LYS A 336 -11.75 -16.26 -15.05
CA LYS A 336 -10.75 -17.07 -14.34
C LYS A 336 -11.45 -18.24 -13.65
N LYS A 337 -10.98 -19.47 -13.87
CA LYS A 337 -11.56 -20.67 -13.24
C LYS A 337 -10.58 -21.27 -12.26
N ARG A 338 -11.04 -21.50 -11.03
CA ARG A 338 -10.32 -22.31 -10.03
C ARG A 338 -10.90 -23.71 -10.09
N LEU A 339 -10.07 -24.70 -10.45
CA LEU A 339 -10.47 -26.09 -10.37
C LEU A 339 -10.52 -26.53 -8.90
N PRO A 340 -11.30 -27.58 -8.57
CA PRO A 340 -11.29 -28.18 -7.24
C PRO A 340 -9.90 -28.67 -6.82
N ASP A 341 -9.03 -28.99 -7.78
CA ASP A 341 -7.63 -29.42 -7.55
C ASP A 341 -6.69 -28.27 -7.15
N GLY A 342 -7.18 -27.03 -7.01
CA GLY A 342 -6.40 -25.85 -6.64
C GLY A 342 -5.63 -25.20 -7.80
N VAL A 343 -5.61 -25.82 -8.98
CA VAL A 343 -5.02 -25.25 -10.20
C VAL A 343 -5.88 -24.09 -10.70
N ARG A 344 -5.23 -22.96 -11.00
CA ARG A 344 -5.86 -21.78 -11.57
C ARG A 344 -5.72 -21.82 -13.09
N LEU A 345 -6.84 -21.81 -13.81
CA LEU A 345 -6.84 -21.60 -15.25
C LEU A 345 -6.88 -20.11 -15.57
N ARG A 346 -5.98 -19.71 -16.45
CA ARG A 346 -5.88 -18.36 -16.98
C ARG A 346 -7.14 -17.99 -17.77
N GLY A 347 -7.73 -16.85 -17.43
CA GLY A 347 -8.85 -16.24 -18.16
C GLY A 347 -8.43 -15.08 -19.08
N ASP A 348 -7.22 -14.56 -18.89
CA ASP A 348 -6.73 -13.37 -19.58
C ASP A 348 -6.30 -13.70 -21.02
N ILE A 349 -6.66 -12.87 -21.99
CA ILE A 349 -6.40 -13.11 -23.42
C ILE A 349 -5.19 -12.29 -23.86
N HIS A 350 -4.23 -12.91 -24.55
CA HIS A 350 -3.15 -12.17 -25.19
C HIS A 350 -3.44 -11.99 -26.68
N ALA A 351 -3.12 -10.82 -27.20
CA ALA A 351 -3.30 -10.50 -28.62
C ALA A 351 -2.01 -9.93 -29.22
N LEU A 352 -1.65 -10.42 -30.40
CA LEU A 352 -0.52 -9.92 -31.19
C LEU A 352 -1.05 -9.32 -32.49
N LEU A 353 -0.78 -8.03 -32.68
CA LEU A 353 -1.08 -7.30 -33.91
C LEU A 353 0.15 -7.33 -34.82
N LEU A 354 0.14 -8.25 -35.79
CA LEU A 354 1.13 -8.31 -36.85
C LEU A 354 0.57 -7.65 -38.12
N GLY A 355 1.36 -6.78 -38.75
CA GLY A 355 0.96 -6.17 -40.01
C GLY A 355 2.05 -5.26 -40.57
N ASP A 356 1.78 -4.63 -41.68
CA ASP A 356 2.70 -3.67 -42.30
C ASP A 356 2.90 -2.42 -41.43
N PRO A 357 3.99 -1.66 -41.63
CA PRO A 357 4.12 -0.34 -41.05
C PRO A 357 2.97 0.57 -41.48
N SER A 358 2.64 1.56 -40.65
CA SER A 358 1.61 2.57 -40.91
C SER A 358 0.14 2.07 -40.92
N THR A 359 -0.15 0.86 -40.45
CA THR A 359 -1.52 0.32 -40.33
C THR A 359 -2.21 0.65 -38.99
N ALA A 360 -1.92 1.81 -38.40
CA ALA A 360 -2.48 2.29 -37.13
C ALA A 360 -2.30 1.37 -35.88
N LYS A 361 -1.45 0.32 -35.94
CA LYS A 361 -1.20 -0.61 -34.80
C LYS A 361 -0.82 0.10 -33.50
N SER A 362 0.13 1.03 -33.55
CA SER A 362 0.54 1.80 -32.36
C SER A 362 -0.57 2.73 -31.85
N GLN A 363 -1.51 3.15 -32.71
CA GLN A 363 -2.66 3.96 -32.29
C GLN A 363 -3.70 3.10 -31.54
N PHE A 364 -3.87 1.83 -31.93
CA PHE A 364 -4.68 0.89 -31.15
C PHE A 364 -4.10 0.66 -29.75
N LEU A 365 -2.78 0.49 -29.62
CA LEU A 365 -2.12 0.36 -28.32
C LEU A 365 -2.38 1.59 -27.43
N LYS A 366 -2.19 2.80 -27.98
CA LYS A 366 -2.44 4.06 -27.25
C LYS A 366 -3.91 4.28 -26.90
N PHE A 367 -4.83 3.75 -27.70
CA PHE A 367 -6.26 3.79 -27.37
C PHE A 367 -6.58 2.88 -26.18
N VAL A 368 -6.05 1.66 -26.19
CA VAL A 368 -6.21 0.69 -25.10
C VAL A 368 -5.57 1.20 -23.81
N GLU A 369 -4.40 1.80 -23.90
CA GLU A 369 -3.72 2.45 -22.76
C GLU A 369 -4.62 3.47 -22.05
N LYS A 370 -5.39 4.26 -22.80
CA LYS A 370 -6.26 5.30 -22.24
C LYS A 370 -7.63 4.81 -21.79
N THR A 371 -8.08 3.68 -22.34
CA THR A 371 -9.44 3.16 -22.13
C THR A 371 -9.47 2.11 -21.01
N ALA A 372 -8.41 1.32 -20.87
CA ALA A 372 -8.30 0.34 -19.81
C ALA A 372 -8.09 1.03 -18.45
N PRO A 373 -8.71 0.54 -17.36
CA PRO A 373 -8.52 1.10 -16.02
C PRO A 373 -7.08 0.92 -15.52
N ILE A 374 -6.40 -0.13 -15.99
CA ILE A 374 -5.00 -0.40 -15.68
C ILE A 374 -4.32 -0.73 -16.99
N ALA A 375 -3.45 0.16 -17.45
CA ALA A 375 -2.59 -0.13 -18.57
C ALA A 375 -1.20 0.48 -18.43
N VAL A 376 -0.21 -0.25 -18.95
CA VAL A 376 1.16 0.23 -19.04
C VAL A 376 1.61 0.09 -20.49
N TYR A 377 1.97 1.23 -21.10
CA TYR A 377 2.56 1.25 -22.43
C TYR A 377 4.07 1.19 -22.35
N THR A 378 4.66 0.30 -23.14
CA THR A 378 6.10 0.15 -23.24
C THR A 378 6.54 -0.14 -24.68
N SER A 379 7.78 0.23 -24.99
CA SER A 379 8.40 -0.06 -26.29
C SER A 379 9.38 -1.21 -26.17
N GLY A 380 9.33 -2.17 -27.09
CA GLY A 380 10.19 -3.36 -27.10
C GLY A 380 11.69 -3.04 -27.16
N LYS A 381 12.10 -1.91 -27.74
CA LYS A 381 13.51 -1.47 -27.72
C LYS A 381 13.94 -0.85 -26.39
N GLY A 382 13.02 -0.14 -25.73
CA GLY A 382 13.29 0.55 -24.46
C GLY A 382 13.05 -0.33 -23.23
N SER A 383 12.42 -1.49 -23.43
CA SER A 383 12.10 -2.44 -22.39
C SER A 383 13.25 -3.42 -22.22
N SER A 384 13.84 -3.46 -21.02
CA SER A 384 14.71 -4.55 -20.60
C SER A 384 13.93 -5.60 -19.81
N ALA A 385 14.46 -6.81 -19.67
CA ALA A 385 13.88 -7.87 -18.84
C ALA A 385 13.57 -7.36 -17.43
N ALA A 386 14.48 -6.58 -16.85
CA ALA A 386 14.33 -5.96 -15.53
C ALA A 386 13.20 -4.92 -15.50
N GLY A 387 13.03 -4.13 -16.56
CA GLY A 387 11.97 -3.15 -16.69
C GLY A 387 10.58 -3.75 -16.94
N LEU A 388 10.51 -4.93 -17.57
CA LEU A 388 9.25 -5.65 -17.81
C LEU A 388 8.82 -6.48 -16.60
N THR A 389 9.76 -7.19 -15.98
CA THR A 389 9.46 -8.14 -14.90
C THR A 389 9.55 -7.47 -13.54
N ALA A 390 10.66 -7.64 -12.83
CA ALA A 390 11.00 -6.90 -11.63
C ALA A 390 12.52 -6.97 -11.41
N SER A 391 13.04 -6.00 -10.68
CA SER A 391 14.47 -5.86 -10.44
C SER A 391 14.76 -5.71 -8.95
N VAL A 392 15.97 -6.08 -8.53
CA VAL A 392 16.41 -5.89 -7.15
C VAL A 392 17.41 -4.74 -7.14
N THR A 393 16.98 -3.60 -6.61
CA THR A 393 17.77 -2.36 -6.55
C THR A 393 18.33 -2.17 -5.15
N ARG A 394 19.62 -1.82 -5.04
CA ARG A 394 20.24 -1.48 -3.75
C ARG A 394 20.15 0.02 -3.51
N ASP A 395 19.57 0.42 -2.39
CA ASP A 395 19.50 1.82 -2.01
C ASP A 395 20.82 2.32 -1.46
N SER A 396 21.22 3.52 -1.87
CA SER A 396 22.51 4.10 -1.53
C SER A 396 22.62 4.49 -0.06
N ASN A 397 21.52 4.94 0.55
CA ASN A 397 21.49 5.43 1.92
C ASN A 397 21.41 4.28 2.93
N SER A 398 20.46 3.36 2.74
CA SER A 398 20.28 2.22 3.66
C SER A 398 21.22 1.05 3.37
N ARG A 399 21.84 1.01 2.17
CA ARG A 399 22.57 -0.15 1.63
C ARG A 399 21.73 -1.42 1.52
N GLU A 400 20.41 -1.32 1.65
CA GLU A 400 19.47 -2.42 1.61
C GLU A 400 19.04 -2.73 0.17
N PHE A 401 18.70 -3.99 -0.06
CA PHE A 401 18.12 -4.44 -1.32
C PHE A 401 16.60 -4.28 -1.24
N TYR A 402 16.05 -3.55 -2.22
CA TYR A 402 14.63 -3.39 -2.45
C TYR A 402 14.25 -4.15 -3.72
N LEU A 403 13.09 -4.79 -3.69
CA LEU A 403 12.46 -5.34 -4.89
C LEU A 403 11.64 -4.24 -5.55
N GLU A 404 11.82 -4.01 -6.84
CA GLU A 404 11.11 -3.01 -7.63
C GLU A 404 10.32 -3.72 -8.74
N GLY A 405 9.01 -3.50 -8.76
CA GLY A 405 8.10 -4.03 -9.77
C GLY A 405 8.35 -3.39 -11.15
N GLY A 406 8.48 -4.19 -12.20
CA GLY A 406 8.49 -3.74 -13.58
C GLY A 406 7.08 -3.58 -14.16
N ALA A 407 6.99 -3.25 -15.45
CA ALA A 407 5.75 -2.92 -16.15
C ALA A 407 4.65 -3.99 -15.99
N MET A 408 5.00 -5.28 -16.04
CA MET A 408 4.02 -6.36 -15.91
C MET A 408 3.50 -6.55 -14.49
N VAL A 409 4.32 -6.25 -13.48
CA VAL A 409 3.90 -6.29 -12.07
C VAL A 409 3.01 -5.09 -11.74
N LEU A 410 3.34 -3.91 -12.29
CA LEU A 410 2.55 -2.69 -12.10
C LEU A 410 1.19 -2.75 -12.81
N ALA A 411 1.10 -3.51 -13.91
CA ALA A 411 -0.12 -3.68 -14.68
C ALA A 411 -0.97 -4.90 -14.23
N ASP A 412 -0.70 -5.50 -13.08
CA ASP A 412 -1.45 -6.66 -12.55
C ASP A 412 -2.96 -6.37 -12.54
N GLY A 413 -3.75 -7.29 -13.11
CA GLY A 413 -5.20 -7.13 -13.31
C GLY A 413 -5.60 -6.25 -14.51
N GLY A 414 -4.65 -5.78 -15.32
CA GLY A 414 -4.85 -4.88 -16.46
C GLY A 414 -4.25 -5.36 -17.77
N VAL A 415 -3.89 -4.41 -18.63
CA VAL A 415 -3.33 -4.64 -19.96
C VAL A 415 -1.92 -4.06 -20.11
N VAL A 416 -0.96 -4.86 -20.53
CA VAL A 416 0.38 -4.39 -20.91
C VAL A 416 0.43 -4.22 -22.43
N CYS A 417 0.67 -2.99 -22.88
CA CYS A 417 0.79 -2.65 -24.29
C CYS A 417 2.27 -2.62 -24.69
N ILE A 418 2.70 -3.51 -25.58
CA ILE A 418 4.09 -3.58 -26.06
C ILE A 418 4.15 -3.22 -27.54
N ASP A 419 4.72 -2.06 -27.87
CA ASP A 419 5.01 -1.69 -29.26
C ASP A 419 6.38 -2.22 -29.71
N GLU A 420 6.58 -2.40 -31.01
CA GLU A 420 7.83 -2.90 -31.61
C GLU A 420 8.32 -4.23 -31.00
N PHE A 421 7.41 -5.18 -30.78
CA PHE A 421 7.72 -6.49 -30.19
C PHE A 421 8.76 -7.28 -31.00
N ASP A 422 8.83 -7.05 -32.32
CA ASP A 422 9.84 -7.62 -33.23
C ASP A 422 11.27 -7.19 -32.89
N LYS A 423 11.45 -5.98 -32.34
CA LYS A 423 12.76 -5.38 -32.03
C LYS A 423 13.26 -5.69 -30.62
N MET A 424 12.52 -6.48 -29.85
CA MET A 424 12.95 -6.90 -28.51
C MET A 424 14.14 -7.86 -28.58
N ARG A 425 15.03 -7.76 -27.60
CA ARG A 425 16.14 -8.70 -27.47
C ARG A 425 15.63 -10.08 -27.09
N PRO A 426 16.29 -11.16 -27.53
CA PRO A 426 15.85 -12.51 -27.20
C PRO A 426 15.90 -12.81 -25.70
N GLU A 427 16.85 -12.22 -24.96
CA GLU A 427 16.95 -12.33 -23.50
C GLU A 427 15.72 -11.77 -22.79
N ASP A 428 15.22 -10.62 -23.24
CA ASP A 428 14.03 -9.97 -22.67
C ASP A 428 12.76 -10.75 -23.02
N ARG A 429 12.70 -11.36 -24.21
CA ARG A 429 11.58 -12.20 -24.64
C ARG A 429 11.39 -13.43 -23.76
N VAL A 430 12.48 -14.07 -23.34
CA VAL A 430 12.43 -15.26 -22.46
C VAL A 430 11.82 -14.90 -21.09
N ALA A 431 12.13 -13.71 -20.56
CA ALA A 431 11.64 -13.26 -19.27
C ALA A 431 10.11 -13.08 -19.24
N ILE A 432 9.48 -12.81 -20.38
CA ILE A 432 8.03 -12.60 -20.48
C ILE A 432 7.28 -13.93 -20.57
N HIS A 433 7.91 -15.02 -21.02
CA HIS A 433 7.23 -16.32 -21.19
C HIS A 433 6.66 -16.88 -19.89
N GLU A 434 7.40 -16.74 -18.78
CA GLU A 434 6.93 -17.13 -17.45
C GLU A 434 5.67 -16.33 -17.06
N ALA A 435 5.74 -15.00 -17.21
CA ALA A 435 4.66 -14.10 -16.86
C ALA A 435 3.41 -14.28 -17.74
N MET A 436 3.56 -14.58 -19.03
CA MET A 436 2.43 -14.85 -19.93
C MET A 436 1.71 -16.15 -19.60
N GLU A 437 2.45 -17.22 -19.31
CA GLU A 437 1.86 -18.54 -19.10
C GLU A 437 1.35 -18.73 -17.66
N GLN A 438 2.23 -18.49 -16.68
CA GLN A 438 1.93 -18.75 -15.27
C GLN A 438 1.27 -17.56 -14.56
N GLN A 439 1.30 -16.37 -15.17
CA GLN A 439 0.83 -15.12 -14.56
C GLN A 439 1.53 -14.80 -13.23
N THR A 440 2.76 -15.29 -13.09
CA THR A 440 3.64 -15.09 -11.95
C THR A 440 5.06 -14.87 -12.42
N ILE A 441 5.85 -14.12 -11.67
CA ILE A 441 7.26 -13.86 -11.92
C ILE A 441 8.04 -14.28 -10.69
N SER A 442 8.91 -15.29 -10.84
CA SER A 442 9.81 -15.74 -9.79
C SER A 442 11.16 -15.00 -9.85
N ILE A 443 11.57 -14.43 -8.71
CA ILE A 443 12.84 -13.72 -8.59
C ILE A 443 13.67 -14.36 -7.49
N ALA A 444 14.87 -14.80 -7.87
CA ALA A 444 15.89 -15.31 -6.97
C ALA A 444 17.21 -14.54 -7.18
N LYS A 445 17.32 -13.35 -6.58
CA LYS A 445 18.50 -12.47 -6.71
C LYS A 445 18.86 -11.81 -5.37
N ALA A 446 20.15 -11.58 -5.14
CA ALA A 446 20.68 -10.91 -3.93
C ALA A 446 20.14 -11.47 -2.59
N GLY A 447 19.93 -12.78 -2.51
CA GLY A 447 19.39 -13.45 -1.32
C GLY A 447 17.91 -13.19 -1.04
N ILE A 448 17.17 -12.67 -2.04
CA ILE A 448 15.71 -12.53 -2.02
C ILE A 448 15.14 -13.58 -2.98
N THR A 449 14.29 -14.46 -2.45
CA THR A 449 13.52 -15.44 -3.21
C THR A 449 12.04 -15.12 -3.03
N THR A 450 11.42 -14.56 -4.06
CA THR A 450 10.02 -14.10 -4.01
C THR A 450 9.33 -14.37 -5.32
N VAL A 451 8.04 -14.68 -5.26
CA VAL A 451 7.17 -14.79 -6.43
C VAL A 451 6.21 -13.60 -6.42
N LEU A 452 6.18 -12.85 -7.52
CA LEU A 452 5.25 -11.74 -7.73
C LEU A 452 4.14 -12.18 -8.68
N ASN A 453 2.93 -11.68 -8.45
CA ASN A 453 1.81 -11.92 -9.36
C ASN A 453 1.89 -10.93 -10.54
N SER A 454 1.53 -11.39 -11.73
CA SER A 454 1.52 -10.60 -12.97
C SER A 454 0.35 -11.04 -13.86
N ARG A 455 -0.87 -11.00 -13.34
CA ARG A 455 -2.10 -11.38 -14.06
C ARG A 455 -2.50 -10.28 -15.03
N THR A 456 -1.74 -10.19 -16.10
CA THR A 456 -1.90 -9.14 -17.11
C THR A 456 -2.30 -9.74 -18.43
N SER A 457 -3.05 -8.98 -19.23
CA SER A 457 -3.25 -9.28 -20.64
C SER A 457 -2.19 -8.54 -21.46
N VAL A 458 -1.39 -9.27 -22.23
CA VAL A 458 -0.40 -8.68 -23.13
C VAL A 458 -1.05 -8.37 -24.48
N LEU A 459 -1.02 -7.11 -24.87
CA LEU A 459 -1.34 -6.63 -26.22
C LEU A 459 -0.04 -6.16 -26.88
N ALA A 460 0.43 -6.90 -27.87
CA ALA A 460 1.68 -6.61 -28.56
C ALA A 460 1.43 -6.15 -30.01
N ALA A 461 2.25 -5.21 -30.50
CA ALA A 461 2.33 -4.88 -31.91
C ALA A 461 3.71 -5.25 -32.46
N ALA A 462 3.73 -5.90 -33.62
CA ALA A 462 4.96 -6.30 -34.30
C ALA A 462 4.89 -5.95 -35.79
N ASN A 463 6.07 -5.79 -36.39
CA ASN A 463 6.23 -5.72 -37.84
C ASN A 463 6.82 -7.05 -38.36
N PRO A 464 6.45 -7.47 -39.58
CA PRO A 464 7.10 -8.61 -40.22
C PRO A 464 8.58 -8.32 -40.47
N ILE A 465 9.43 -9.35 -40.43
CA ILE A 465 10.90 -9.23 -40.58
C ILE A 465 11.30 -8.48 -41.87
N SER A 466 10.58 -8.69 -42.96
CA SER A 466 10.81 -8.04 -44.26
C SER A 466 10.24 -6.62 -44.37
N GLY A 467 9.65 -6.07 -43.31
CA GLY A 467 8.98 -4.77 -43.31
C GLY A 467 7.65 -4.75 -44.09
N ARG A 468 7.39 -5.73 -44.95
CA ARG A 468 6.07 -6.02 -45.54
C ARG A 468 5.73 -7.49 -45.36
N TYR A 469 4.44 -7.75 -45.19
CA TYR A 469 3.87 -9.08 -45.17
C TYR A 469 3.97 -9.71 -46.58
N ASP A 470 4.41 -10.96 -46.62
CA ASP A 470 4.57 -11.73 -47.86
C ASP A 470 3.63 -12.93 -47.80
N ASP A 471 2.54 -12.87 -48.57
CA ASP A 471 1.48 -13.88 -48.58
C ASP A 471 1.98 -15.27 -49.01
N LEU A 472 3.13 -15.35 -49.69
CA LEU A 472 3.72 -16.61 -50.15
C LEU A 472 4.56 -17.30 -49.07
N LYS A 473 4.93 -16.60 -47.99
CA LYS A 473 5.70 -17.18 -46.89
C LYS A 473 4.78 -17.74 -45.82
N ARG A 474 5.17 -18.90 -45.28
CA ARG A 474 4.49 -19.48 -44.10
C ARG A 474 4.71 -18.57 -42.90
N LEU A 475 3.65 -18.37 -42.10
CA LEU A 475 3.63 -17.51 -40.92
C LEU A 475 4.83 -17.74 -39.98
N HIS A 476 5.23 -19.00 -39.78
CA HIS A 476 6.36 -19.39 -38.92
C HIS A 476 7.73 -18.85 -39.37
N LYS A 477 7.87 -18.41 -40.62
CA LYS A 477 9.11 -17.80 -41.14
C LYS A 477 9.08 -16.25 -41.15
N ILE A 478 7.98 -15.64 -40.70
CA ILE A 478 7.73 -14.20 -40.79
C ILE A 478 7.96 -13.47 -39.44
N THR A 479 7.96 -14.22 -38.33
CA THR A 479 8.08 -13.73 -36.94
C THR A 479 9.40 -14.07 -36.27
#